data_AF-A0A5Q4EHJ8-F1
#
_entry.id   AF-A0A5Q4EHJ8-F1
#
_cell.length_a   1.000
_cell.length_b   1.000
_cell.length_c   1.000
_cell.angle_alpha   90.00
_cell.angle_beta   90.00
_cell.angle_gamma   90.00
#
_symmetry.space_group_name_H-M   'P 1'
#
loop_
_entity.id
_entity.type
_entity.pdbx_description
1 polymer ?
#
loop_
_entity_poly.entity_id
_entity_poly.type
_entity_poly.pdbx_seq_one_letter_code
_entity_poly.pdbx_strand_id
1 'polypeptide(L)'
;MVNSHPKSCKTGMHPFGYDSPEAMLQGIQEVSGQLYVDPHRRTEFKRLLNQRGEARDFEFEAYRRDRTQIWVSVFARSVKDPQGTVLYYEGNCIEITERKQQEASWKQQLQELQFEIDHKQRERQVAEIASTDYFQQLMAEADDLRNFDDV
;
A
#
# COMPACT_ATOMS: atom_id res chain seq x y z
N MET A 1 39.38 -18.47 -11.21
CA MET A 1 40.25 -17.84 -10.20
C MET A 1 40.41 -16.39 -10.63
N VAL A 2 39.99 -15.33 -9.95
CA VAL A 2 39.57 -15.00 -8.58
C VAL A 2 38.82 -13.65 -8.80
N ASN A 3 37.60 -13.38 -8.35
CA ASN A 3 37.32 -12.99 -6.98
C ASN A 3 35.80 -12.83 -6.77
N SER A 4 35.20 -13.88 -6.24
CA SER A 4 34.08 -13.79 -5.32
C SER A 4 34.49 -12.90 -4.14
N HIS A 5 33.98 -11.67 -4.09
CA HIS A 5 33.93 -10.88 -2.86
C HIS A 5 32.56 -10.20 -2.80
N PRO A 6 31.54 -10.82 -2.18
CA PRO A 6 30.43 -10.06 -1.64
C PRO A 6 31.03 -9.19 -0.54
N LYS A 7 31.13 -7.87 -0.78
CA LYS A 7 31.50 -6.93 0.28
C LYS A 7 30.38 -6.94 1.31
N SER A 8 30.60 -7.75 2.34
CA SER A 8 30.13 -7.62 3.72
C SER A 8 28.86 -6.77 3.92
N CYS A 9 27.69 -7.41 3.90
CA CYS A 9 26.66 -7.02 4.84
C CYS A 9 26.85 -7.92 6.07
N LYS A 10 27.74 -7.51 6.98
CA LYS A 10 27.71 -8.01 8.35
C LYS A 10 26.52 -7.29 9.02
N THR A 11 25.62 -8.06 9.62
CA THR A 11 24.38 -7.63 10.30
C THR A 11 23.17 -7.46 9.37
N GLY A 12 22.26 -8.43 9.42
CA GLY A 12 20.90 -8.24 8.91
C GLY A 12 20.33 -9.50 8.27
N MET A 13 19.48 -10.20 9.02
CA MET A 13 18.54 -11.21 8.56
C MET A 13 18.02 -10.93 7.13
N HIS A 14 18.04 -11.92 6.23
CA HIS A 14 17.40 -11.79 4.92
C HIS A 14 15.93 -11.40 5.14
N PRO A 15 15.35 -10.42 4.42
CA PRO A 15 14.01 -9.90 4.71
C PRO A 15 12.93 -11.01 4.79
N PHE A 16 13.12 -12.09 4.03
CA PHE A 16 12.24 -13.25 4.02
C PHE A 16 12.44 -14.27 5.16
N GLY A 17 13.30 -14.00 6.14
CA GLY A 17 13.53 -14.88 7.29
C GLY A 17 14.36 -16.13 6.99
N TYR A 18 15.23 -16.07 5.98
CA TYR A 18 16.18 -17.14 5.66
C TYR A 18 17.58 -16.80 6.19
N ASP A 19 18.29 -17.83 6.66
CA ASP A 19 19.62 -17.69 7.25
C ASP A 19 20.69 -17.35 6.21
N SER A 20 20.46 -17.69 4.93
CA SER A 20 21.32 -17.33 3.81
C SER A 20 20.57 -17.34 2.46
N PRO A 21 21.13 -16.71 1.41
CA PRO A 21 20.59 -16.80 0.05
C PRO A 21 20.49 -18.25 -0.46
N GLU A 22 21.45 -19.11 -0.11
CA GLU A 22 21.46 -20.52 -0.49
C GLU A 22 20.30 -21.28 0.18
N ALA A 23 20.02 -21.00 1.45
CA ALA A 23 18.87 -21.57 2.16
C ALA A 23 17.54 -21.15 1.52
N MET A 24 17.46 -19.93 1.00
CA MET A 24 16.29 -19.45 0.25
C MET A 24 16.14 -20.16 -1.11
N LEU A 25 17.24 -20.31 -1.86
CA LEU A 25 17.23 -21.01 -3.16
C LEU A 25 16.86 -22.49 -3.02
N GLN A 26 17.24 -23.15 -1.92
CA GLN A 26 16.89 -24.55 -1.66
C GLN A 26 15.48 -24.71 -1.08
N GLY A 27 15.04 -23.74 -0.27
CA GLY A 27 13.75 -23.80 0.44
C GLY A 27 12.55 -23.40 -0.41
N ILE A 28 12.73 -22.57 -1.43
CA ILE A 28 11.64 -22.09 -2.28
C ILE A 28 11.60 -22.92 -3.57
N GLN A 29 10.76 -23.96 -3.56
CA GLN A 29 10.53 -24.80 -4.75
C GLN A 29 9.51 -24.18 -5.71
N GLU A 30 8.52 -23.44 -5.19
CA GLU A 30 7.49 -22.76 -5.97
C GLU A 30 7.42 -21.29 -5.54
N VAL A 31 8.15 -20.43 -6.27
CA VAL A 31 8.37 -19.03 -5.90
C VAL A 31 7.08 -18.22 -5.86
N SER A 32 6.06 -18.55 -6.65
CA SER A 32 4.88 -17.69 -6.78
C SER A 32 3.94 -17.84 -5.59
N GLY A 33 3.62 -19.05 -5.17
CA GLY A 33 2.70 -19.32 -4.05
C GLY A 33 3.38 -19.42 -2.69
N GLN A 34 4.69 -19.65 -2.62
CA GLN A 34 5.39 -19.69 -1.33
C GLN A 34 5.88 -18.32 -0.87
N LEU A 35 6.21 -17.42 -1.80
CA LEU A 35 6.79 -16.11 -1.49
C LEU A 35 5.80 -14.95 -1.61
N TYR A 36 4.86 -14.98 -2.57
CA TYR A 36 3.94 -13.86 -2.78
C TYR A 36 2.60 -14.12 -2.08
N VAL A 37 2.08 -13.09 -1.41
CA VAL A 37 0.70 -13.13 -0.88
C VAL A 37 -0.30 -13.09 -2.03
N ASP A 38 -0.06 -12.22 -3.02
CA ASP A 38 -0.79 -12.17 -4.28
C ASP A 38 0.06 -12.79 -5.42
N PRO A 39 -0.32 -13.99 -5.93
CA PRO A 39 0.38 -14.64 -7.04
C PRO A 39 0.43 -13.81 -8.33
N HIS A 40 -0.50 -12.88 -8.56
CA HIS A 40 -0.50 -12.05 -9.76
C HIS A 40 0.67 -11.06 -9.78
N ARG A 41 1.16 -10.62 -8.61
CA ARG A 41 2.34 -9.74 -8.50
C ARG A 41 3.58 -10.39 -9.11
N ARG A 42 3.72 -11.72 -9.02
CA ARG A 42 4.83 -12.43 -9.68
C ARG A 42 4.75 -12.33 -11.20
N THR A 43 3.56 -12.48 -11.76
CA THR A 43 3.33 -12.36 -13.21
C THR A 43 3.61 -10.94 -13.69
N GLU A 44 3.17 -9.94 -12.94
CA GLU A 44 3.44 -8.54 -13.23
C GLU A 44 4.93 -8.21 -13.18
N PHE A 45 5.63 -8.69 -12.15
CA PHE A 45 7.07 -8.52 -12.00
C PHE A 45 7.85 -9.13 -13.19
N LYS A 46 7.50 -10.36 -13.60
CA LYS A 46 8.09 -10.99 -14.80
C LYS A 46 7.80 -10.18 -16.06
N ARG A 47 6.59 -9.65 -16.20
CA ARG A 47 6.21 -8.79 -17.34
C ARG A 47 7.06 -7.52 -17.39
N LEU A 48 7.27 -6.86 -16.25
CA LEU A 48 8.10 -5.65 -16.17
C LEU A 48 9.55 -5.94 -16.59
N LEU A 49 10.14 -7.02 -16.06
CA LEU A 49 11.49 -7.43 -16.45
C LEU A 49 11.60 -7.77 -17.94
N ASN A 50 10.61 -8.46 -18.51
CA ASN A 50 10.62 -8.81 -19.93
C ASN A 50 10.45 -7.58 -20.84
N GLN A 51 9.54 -6.66 -20.49
CA GLN A 51 9.20 -5.51 -21.34
C GLN A 51 10.21 -4.37 -21.22
N ARG A 52 10.70 -4.09 -20.01
CA ARG A 52 11.53 -2.92 -19.71
C ARG A 52 12.99 -3.28 -19.42
N GLY A 53 13.30 -4.56 -19.21
CA GLY A 53 14.62 -5.00 -18.76
C GLY A 53 14.90 -4.72 -17.29
N GLU A 54 14.00 -4.03 -16.59
CA GLU A 54 14.11 -3.68 -15.18
C GLU A 54 12.73 -3.52 -14.51
N ALA A 55 12.71 -3.75 -13.21
CA ALA A 55 11.62 -3.44 -12.30
C ALA A 55 12.20 -2.58 -11.17
N ARG A 56 11.71 -1.34 -11.05
CA ARG A 56 12.09 -0.37 -10.02
C ARG A 56 10.93 -0.15 -9.07
N ASP A 57 11.23 0.03 -7.79
CA ASP A 57 10.27 0.32 -6.73
C ASP A 57 9.05 -0.60 -6.76
N PHE A 58 9.27 -1.87 -7.10
CA PHE A 58 8.19 -2.84 -7.20
C PHE A 58 7.86 -3.37 -5.80
N GLU A 59 6.78 -2.85 -5.23
CA GLU A 59 6.36 -3.17 -3.87
C GLU A 59 5.34 -4.30 -3.84
N PHE A 60 5.52 -5.33 -3.02
CA PHE A 60 4.50 -6.36 -2.86
C PHE A 60 4.51 -6.97 -1.47
N GLU A 61 3.40 -7.61 -1.11
CA GLU A 61 3.30 -8.40 0.10
C GLU A 61 3.89 -9.78 -0.13
N ALA A 62 4.79 -10.17 0.77
CA ALA A 62 5.48 -11.44 0.73
C ALA A 62 5.27 -12.21 2.03
N TYR A 63 5.32 -13.54 1.92
CA TYR A 63 5.44 -14.42 3.07
C TYR A 63 6.91 -14.63 3.42
N ARG A 64 7.23 -14.47 4.71
CA ARG A 64 8.49 -14.99 5.27
C ARG A 64 8.43 -16.52 5.41
N ARG A 65 9.58 -17.13 5.71
CA ARG A 65 9.70 -18.57 6.01
C ARG A 65 8.72 -19.06 7.09
N ASP A 66 8.47 -18.24 8.10
CA ASP A 66 7.54 -18.51 9.20
C ASP A 66 6.07 -18.22 8.86
N ARG A 67 5.77 -17.87 7.60
CA ARG A 67 4.45 -17.45 7.08
C ARG A 67 3.95 -16.11 7.60
N THR A 68 4.78 -15.30 8.26
CA THR A 68 4.43 -13.90 8.53
C THR A 68 4.40 -13.10 7.23
N GLN A 69 3.48 -12.15 7.14
CA GLN A 69 3.34 -11.26 6.00
C GLN A 69 4.19 -10.00 6.20
N ILE A 70 4.92 -9.62 5.16
CA ILE A 70 5.74 -8.41 5.13
C ILE A 70 5.55 -7.67 3.82
N TRP A 71 5.79 -6.36 3.86
CA TRP A 71 5.92 -5.58 2.64
C TRP A 71 7.37 -5.50 2.21
N VAL A 72 7.63 -5.77 0.95
CA VAL A 72 8.97 -5.66 0.36
C VAL A 72 8.95 -4.76 -0.86
N SER A 73 9.98 -3.93 -1.01
CA SER A 73 10.28 -3.20 -2.24
C SER A 73 11.45 -3.88 -2.92
N VAL A 74 11.27 -4.19 -4.21
CA VAL A 74 12.28 -4.87 -5.01
C VAL A 74 12.70 -3.98 -6.18
N PHE A 75 14.01 -3.87 -6.33
CA PHE A 75 14.64 -3.48 -7.58
C PHE A 75 15.27 -4.72 -8.20
N ALA A 76 15.04 -4.93 -9.49
CA ALA A 76 15.72 -5.97 -10.26
C ALA A 76 15.91 -5.54 -11.71
N ARG A 77 17.02 -5.95 -12.33
CA ARG A 77 17.27 -5.79 -13.75
C ARG A 77 17.77 -7.08 -14.38
N SER A 78 17.39 -7.30 -15.63
CA SER A 78 17.92 -8.39 -16.45
C SER A 78 19.28 -7.99 -17.01
N VAL A 79 20.29 -8.79 -16.75
CA VAL A 79 21.60 -8.70 -17.41
C VAL A 79 21.56 -9.64 -18.61
N LYS A 80 21.83 -9.09 -19.80
CA LYS A 80 21.75 -9.82 -21.06
C LYS A 80 23.13 -9.93 -21.70
N ASP A 81 23.34 -11.00 -22.46
CA ASP A 81 24.49 -11.14 -23.33
C ASP A 81 24.38 -10.20 -24.56
N PRO A 82 25.43 -10.08 -25.38
CA PRO A 82 25.38 -9.29 -26.62
C PRO A 82 24.33 -9.77 -27.64
N GLN A 83 23.85 -11.00 -27.52
CA GLN A 83 22.82 -11.62 -28.36
C GLN A 83 21.39 -11.36 -27.84
N GLY A 84 21.25 -10.67 -26.70
CA GLY A 84 19.97 -10.34 -26.07
C GLY A 84 19.40 -11.43 -25.17
N THR A 85 20.12 -12.53 -24.94
CA THR A 85 19.73 -13.61 -24.03
C THR A 85 19.94 -13.18 -22.58
N VAL A 86 18.94 -13.39 -21.72
CA VAL A 86 19.07 -13.08 -20.29
C VAL A 86 20.04 -14.07 -19.65
N LEU A 87 21.16 -13.57 -19.13
CA LEU A 87 22.16 -14.35 -18.40
C LEU A 87 21.74 -14.56 -16.95
N TYR A 88 21.36 -13.47 -16.28
CA TYR A 88 20.90 -13.49 -14.90
C TYR A 88 20.10 -12.22 -14.56
N TYR A 89 19.44 -12.24 -13.42
CA TYR A 89 18.82 -11.05 -12.83
C TYR A 89 19.65 -10.62 -11.64
N GLU A 90 19.92 -9.33 -11.53
CA GLU A 90 20.52 -8.75 -10.33
C GLU A 90 19.58 -7.70 -9.75
N GLY A 91 19.62 -7.54 -8.43
CA GLY A 91 18.66 -6.69 -7.74
C GLY A 91 18.85 -6.68 -6.25
N ASN A 92 18.07 -5.84 -5.59
CA ASN A 92 18.00 -5.76 -4.14
C ASN A 92 16.53 -5.79 -3.69
N CYS A 93 16.33 -6.28 -2.48
CA CYS A 93 15.04 -6.36 -1.82
C CYS A 93 15.16 -5.69 -0.46
N ILE A 94 14.25 -4.78 -0.14
CA ILE A 94 14.23 -4.04 1.13
C ILE A 94 12.87 -4.24 1.76
N GLU A 95 12.85 -4.60 3.04
CA GLU A 95 11.59 -4.63 3.80
C GLU A 95 11.10 -3.20 4.07
N ILE A 96 9.83 -2.96 3.80
CA ILE A 96 9.15 -1.66 3.92
C ILE A 96 7.87 -1.77 4.77
N THR A 97 7.74 -2.84 5.56
CA THR A 97 6.57 -3.11 6.42
C THR A 97 6.27 -1.94 7.35
N GLU A 98 7.28 -1.42 8.04
CA GLU A 98 7.11 -0.30 8.97
C GLU A 98 6.60 0.97 8.26
N ARG A 99 7.17 1.30 7.09
CA ARG A 99 6.70 2.44 6.30
C ARG A 99 5.23 2.27 5.89
N LYS A 100 4.83 1.07 5.45
CA LYS A 100 3.43 0.79 5.06
C LYS A 100 2.48 0.88 6.24
N GLN A 101 2.89 0.45 7.42
CA GLN A 101 2.10 0.60 8.64
C GLN A 101 1.90 2.07 9.03
N GLN A 102 2.96 2.89 8.92
CA GLN A 102 2.86 4.33 9.16
C GLN A 102 1.94 5.02 8.15
N GLU A 103 2.10 4.72 6.84
CA GLU A 103 1.22 5.23 5.78
C GLU A 103 -0.25 4.87 6.03
N ALA A 104 -0.52 3.63 6.43
CA ALA A 104 -1.88 3.18 6.75
C ALA A 104 -2.46 3.91 7.97
N SER A 105 -1.66 4.10 9.02
CA SER A 105 -2.08 4.82 10.22
C SER A 105 -2.41 6.29 9.92
N TRP A 106 -1.56 6.99 9.16
CA TRP A 106 -1.83 8.36 8.74
C TRP A 106 -3.07 8.47 7.87
N LYS A 107 -3.26 7.52 6.93
CA LYS A 107 -4.45 7.49 6.08
C LYS A 107 -5.73 7.33 6.91
N GLN A 108 -5.71 6.47 7.92
CA GLN A 108 -6.85 6.27 8.82
C GLN A 108 -7.15 7.55 9.62
N GLN A 109 -6.14 8.24 10.15
CA GLN A 109 -6.32 9.51 10.85
C GLN A 109 -6.92 10.60 9.94
N LEU A 110 -6.44 10.70 8.69
CA LEU A 110 -6.98 11.66 7.72
C LEU A 110 -8.45 11.37 7.40
N GLN A 111 -8.83 10.10 7.25
CA GLN A 111 -10.21 9.71 7.00
C GLN A 111 -11.13 10.09 8.16
N GLU A 112 -10.69 9.86 9.40
CA GLU A 112 -11.44 10.24 10.60
C GLU A 112 -11.66 11.76 10.67
N LEU A 113 -10.59 12.54 10.48
CA LEU A 113 -10.67 14.00 10.49
C LEU A 113 -11.56 14.54 9.37
N GLN A 114 -11.51 13.94 8.18
CA GLN A 114 -12.39 14.32 7.07
C GLN A 114 -13.86 14.09 7.41
N PHE A 115 -14.18 12.97 8.04
CA PHE A 115 -15.54 12.68 8.49
C PHE A 115 -16.02 13.70 9.53
N GLU A 116 -15.19 14.03 10.51
CA GLU A 116 -15.53 15.02 11.54
C GLU A 116 -15.77 16.42 10.94
N ILE A 117 -14.90 16.85 10.01
CA ILE A 117 -15.04 18.12 9.31
C ILE A 117 -16.36 18.17 8.54
N ASP A 118 -16.67 17.11 7.80
CA ASP A 118 -17.91 17.03 7.01
C ASP A 118 -19.16 17.07 7.90
N HIS A 119 -19.15 16.35 9.03
CA HIS A 119 -20.22 16.39 10.01
C HIS A 119 -20.45 17.81 10.55
N LYS A 120 -19.37 18.48 11.00
CA LYS A 120 -19.43 19.85 11.53
C LYS A 120 -19.86 20.87 10.47
N GLN A 121 -19.44 20.69 9.23
CA GLN A 121 -19.87 21.55 8.12
C GLN A 121 -21.37 21.40 7.85
N ARG A 122 -21.89 20.17 7.86
CA ARG A 122 -23.33 19.92 7.71
C ARG A 122 -24.14 20.56 8.85
N GLU A 123 -23.70 20.42 10.09
CA GLU A 123 -24.36 21.07 11.24
C GLU A 123 -24.38 22.60 11.10
N ARG A 124 -23.23 23.19 10.71
CA ARG A 124 -23.13 24.63 10.51
C ARG A 124 -24.03 25.12 9.38
N GLN A 125 -24.09 24.39 8.27
CA GLN A 125 -24.98 24.71 7.15
C GLN A 125 -26.45 24.64 7.55
N VAL A 126 -26.85 23.61 8.31
CA VAL A 126 -28.24 23.50 8.83
C VAL A 126 -28.56 24.69 9.73
N ALA A 127 -27.67 25.06 10.64
CA ALA A 127 -27.86 26.22 11.52
C ALA A 127 -27.93 27.55 10.75
N GLU A 128 -27.14 27.70 9.69
CA GLU A 128 -27.14 28.88 8.82
C GLU A 128 -28.47 28.99 8.04
N ILE A 129 -28.92 27.89 7.42
CA ILE A 129 -30.22 27.84 6.74
C ILE A 129 -31.35 28.16 7.71
N ALA A 130 -31.35 27.55 8.89
CA ALA A 130 -32.40 27.75 9.90
C ALA A 130 -32.44 29.18 10.48
N SER A 131 -31.31 29.89 10.46
CA SER A 131 -31.21 31.27 10.95
C SER A 131 -31.47 32.34 9.89
N THR A 132 -31.70 31.94 8.64
CA THR A 132 -32.02 32.88 7.56
C THR A 132 -33.43 33.47 7.76
N ASP A 133 -33.58 34.77 7.52
CA ASP A 133 -34.86 35.50 7.64
C ASP A 133 -36.01 34.82 6.90
N TYR A 134 -35.74 34.27 5.71
CA TYR A 134 -36.70 33.53 4.91
C TYR A 134 -37.25 32.27 5.63
N PHE A 135 -36.37 31.52 6.32
CA PHE A 135 -36.79 30.33 7.06
C PHE A 135 -37.54 30.70 8.34
N GLN A 136 -37.12 31.77 9.04
CA GLN A 136 -37.85 32.26 10.21
C GLN A 136 -39.25 32.76 9.85
N GLN A 137 -39.40 33.45 8.71
CA GLN A 137 -40.70 33.87 8.19
C GLN A 137 -41.60 32.68 7.85
N LEU A 138 -41.08 31.67 7.14
CA LEU A 138 -41.80 30.43 6.84
C LEU A 138 -42.27 29.70 8.10
N MET A 139 -41.43 29.64 9.14
CA MET A 139 -41.78 29.02 10.42
C MET A 139 -42.88 29.80 11.14
N ALA A 140 -42.81 31.13 11.16
CA ALA A 140 -43.85 31.97 11.75
C ALA A 140 -45.20 31.84 11.02
N GLU A 141 -45.19 31.83 9.68
CA GLU A 141 -46.39 31.66 8.86
C GLU A 141 -47.02 30.26 9.05
N ALA A 142 -46.20 29.22 9.18
CA ALA A 142 -46.68 27.87 9.46
C ALA A 142 -47.30 27.72 10.86
N ASP A 143 -46.73 28.38 11.88
CA ASP A 143 -47.29 28.40 13.25
C ASP A 143 -48.62 29.17 13.30
N ASP A 144 -48.74 30.29 12.58
CA ASP A 144 -49.98 31.04 12.47
C ASP A 144 -51.09 30.18 11.85
N LEU A 145 -50.82 29.50 10.72
CA LEU A 145 -51.78 28.60 10.07
C LEU A 145 -52.22 27.44 10.98
N ARG A 146 -51.31 26.92 11.81
CA ARG A 146 -51.61 25.83 12.75
C ARG A 146 -52.53 26.27 13.89
N ASN A 147 -52.50 27.55 14.26
CA ASN A 147 -53.34 28.12 15.31
C ASN A 147 -54.75 28.54 14.82
N PHE A 148 -55.02 28.51 13.51
CA PHE A 148 -56.35 28.81 12.96
C PHE A 148 -57.36 27.66 13.04
N ASP A 149 -56.93 26.42 13.34
CA ASP A 149 -57.80 25.24 13.41
C ASP A 149 -58.38 24.95 14.82
N ASP A 150 -58.12 25.80 15.82
CA ASP A 150 -58.53 25.62 17.24
C ASP A 150 -59.58 26.65 17.75
N VAL A 151 -60.38 27.27 16.86
CA VAL A 151 -61.48 28.21 17.22
C VAL A 151 -62.86 27.73 16.77
#